data_AF-A0A7X5B2G7-F1
#
_entry.id   AF-A0A7X5B2G7-F1
#
_cell.length_a   1.000
_cell.length_b   1.000
_cell.length_c   1.000
_cell.angle_alpha   90.00
_cell.angle_beta   90.00
_cell.angle_gamma   90.00
#
_symmetry.space_group_name_H-M   'P 1'
#
loop_
_entity.id
_entity.type
_entity.pdbx_description
1 polymer ?
#
loop_
_entity_poly.entity_id
_entity_poly.type
_entity_poly.pdbx_seq_one_letter_code
_entity_poly.pdbx_strand_id
1 'polypeptide(L)'
;MKKIKKYAAVICRAGQILLVRKKGTAMFISPGGKPEAGETKEECLERELNEELDVSLVSAEYFGTFTRKSAFEETLVEIDVDIVKIFGQPKPCSEIEEIAWIDGEHLANGMAVGSIFAIDVIPSLIRGGVVRQSAKKINKALPNMLVFDIDGTIADGGVVSDPMKTALHKIKQDPSARLAFATSRAPRGARKALGDLSHEVPVICCNGSIISDETHQQTLVSGLSPQDVNTIVQFLEENDVSYFLEYGNKFAMHGDESLFPEMLDYEDKLTLDKECSWWDQGVIKISCRSENIQRKLMPLYKDISDGVAFNFHGDDTAELNCYFTDKYQALSVISGIENYNLICFGNDDNDFTLLSNSSDGYVIGDELVGLESSMNVSRLKRSDDLIINVISQRLSGYK
;
A
#
# COMPACT_ATOMS: atom_id res chain seq x y z
N MET A 1 -22.69 10.46 -37.79
CA MET A 1 -22.44 11.15 -36.50
C MET A 1 -20.95 11.31 -36.31
N LYS A 2 -20.48 12.44 -35.78
CA LYS A 2 -19.08 12.61 -35.41
C LYS A 2 -18.76 11.61 -34.29
N LYS A 3 -17.62 10.92 -34.38
CA LYS A 3 -17.17 9.94 -33.39
C LYS A 3 -15.93 10.52 -32.70
N ILE A 4 -15.96 10.62 -31.38
CA ILE A 4 -14.78 10.98 -30.58
C ILE A 4 -14.20 9.67 -30.05
N LYS A 5 -12.94 9.41 -30.37
CA LYS A 5 -12.16 8.33 -29.77
C LYS A 5 -11.39 8.86 -28.57
N LYS A 6 -11.38 8.09 -27.49
CA LYS A 6 -10.59 8.33 -26.28
C LYS A 6 -9.96 7.04 -25.78
N TYR A 7 -8.92 7.20 -24.98
CA TYR A 7 -8.27 6.13 -24.23
C TYR A 7 -8.42 6.41 -22.74
N ALA A 8 -8.74 5.38 -21.97
CA ALA A 8 -8.95 5.50 -20.54
C ALA A 8 -8.15 4.44 -19.79
N ALA A 9 -7.47 4.89 -18.74
CA ALA A 9 -6.78 4.02 -17.80
C ALA A 9 -7.72 3.66 -16.64
N VAL A 10 -7.74 2.37 -16.29
CA VAL A 10 -8.34 1.84 -15.07
C VAL A 10 -7.20 1.42 -14.15
N ILE A 11 -6.92 2.25 -13.15
CA ILE A 11 -5.96 1.93 -12.08
C ILE A 11 -6.75 1.25 -10.96
N CYS A 12 -6.48 -0.02 -10.71
CA CYS A 12 -7.15 -0.81 -9.67
C CYS A 12 -6.26 -1.00 -8.46
N ARG A 13 -6.80 -0.78 -7.26
CA ARG A 13 -6.09 -1.06 -6.00
C ARG A 13 -7.09 -1.42 -4.90
N ALA A 14 -6.84 -2.49 -4.15
CA ALA A 14 -7.69 -2.94 -3.03
C ALA A 14 -9.20 -3.08 -3.36
N GLY A 15 -9.52 -3.49 -4.60
CA GLY A 15 -10.90 -3.60 -5.08
C GLY A 15 -11.57 -2.25 -5.40
N GLN A 16 -10.81 -1.17 -5.47
CA GLN A 16 -11.28 0.16 -5.89
C GLN A 16 -10.62 0.57 -7.20
N ILE A 17 -11.19 1.57 -7.86
CA ILE A 17 -10.56 2.24 -9.00
C ILE A 17 -10.32 3.72 -8.71
N LEU A 18 -9.27 4.27 -9.31
CA LEU A 18 -8.98 5.70 -9.28
C LEU A 18 -9.80 6.44 -10.35
N LEU A 19 -10.55 7.45 -9.93
CA LEU A 19 -11.12 8.46 -10.81
C LEU A 19 -10.55 9.84 -10.51
N VAL A 20 -10.61 10.72 -11.50
CA VAL A 20 -10.10 12.10 -11.44
C VAL A 20 -11.22 13.10 -11.70
N ARG A 21 -11.11 14.30 -11.13
CA ARG A 21 -12.01 15.42 -11.38
C ARG A 21 -11.22 16.64 -11.85
N LYS A 22 -11.63 17.22 -12.98
CA LYS A 22 -10.99 18.41 -13.55
C LYS A 22 -11.47 19.67 -12.83
N LYS A 23 -10.59 20.66 -12.69
CA LYS A 23 -10.86 21.99 -12.13
C LYS A 23 -12.14 22.59 -12.71
N GLY A 24 -13.05 22.97 -11.82
CA GLY A 24 -14.30 23.64 -12.20
C GLY A 24 -15.35 22.70 -12.79
N THR A 25 -15.22 21.38 -12.60
CA THR A 25 -16.22 20.39 -13.03
C THR A 25 -16.80 19.64 -11.84
N ALA A 26 -18.06 19.19 -11.95
CA ALA A 26 -18.73 18.46 -10.88
C ALA A 26 -18.60 16.94 -10.97
N MET A 27 -18.04 16.41 -12.06
CA MET A 27 -18.10 15.00 -12.44
C MET A 27 -16.72 14.36 -12.41
N PHE A 28 -16.62 13.19 -11.80
CA PHE A 28 -15.45 12.32 -11.89
C PHE A 28 -15.42 11.59 -13.24
N ILE A 29 -14.23 11.47 -13.80
CA ILE A 29 -13.95 10.77 -15.04
C ILE A 29 -12.77 9.82 -14.83
N SER A 30 -12.57 8.89 -15.76
CA SER A 30 -11.34 8.11 -15.79
C SER A 30 -10.15 9.00 -16.15
N PRO A 31 -8.96 8.72 -15.61
CA PRO A 31 -7.73 9.28 -16.16
C PRO A 31 -7.54 8.84 -17.62
N GLY A 32 -6.89 9.69 -18.40
CA GLY A 32 -6.70 9.50 -19.84
C GLY A 32 -7.49 10.47 -20.70
N GLY A 33 -7.22 10.46 -22.00
CA GLY A 33 -7.62 11.53 -22.88
C GLY A 33 -7.90 11.13 -24.33
N LYS A 34 -7.76 12.12 -25.20
CA LYS A 34 -7.83 11.92 -26.65
C LYS A 34 -6.40 11.75 -27.16
N PRO A 35 -6.15 10.82 -28.10
CA PRO A 35 -4.84 10.73 -28.70
C PRO A 35 -4.49 11.99 -29.49
N GLU A 36 -3.23 12.38 -29.41
CA GLU A 36 -2.63 13.35 -30.31
C GLU A 36 -2.33 12.74 -31.70
N ALA A 37 -1.99 13.60 -32.66
CA ALA A 37 -1.74 13.16 -34.02
C ALA A 37 -0.51 12.25 -34.11
N GLY A 38 -0.73 10.98 -34.45
CA GLY A 38 0.33 9.97 -34.59
C GLY A 38 0.60 9.17 -33.32
N GLU A 39 -0.09 9.48 -32.22
CA GLU A 39 0.07 8.81 -30.94
C GLU A 39 -0.60 7.43 -30.94
N THR A 40 0.12 6.41 -30.46
CA THR A 40 -0.43 5.09 -30.13
C THR A 40 -1.32 5.18 -28.88
N LYS A 41 -2.01 4.10 -28.54
CA LYS A 41 -2.84 4.06 -27.33
C LYS A 41 -1.99 4.14 -26.07
N GLU A 42 -0.89 3.40 -26.06
CA GLU A 42 0.05 3.32 -24.95
C GLU A 42 0.76 4.66 -24.73
N GLU A 43 1.23 5.33 -25.79
CA GLU A 43 1.84 6.66 -25.71
C GLU A 43 0.86 7.71 -25.15
N CYS A 44 -0.41 7.66 -25.57
CA CYS A 44 -1.45 8.55 -25.06
C CYS A 44 -1.73 8.31 -23.58
N LEU A 45 -1.86 7.05 -23.16
CA LEU A 45 -2.08 6.74 -21.76
C LEU A 45 -0.87 7.14 -20.89
N GLU A 46 0.35 6.90 -21.35
CA GLU A 46 1.57 7.28 -20.64
C GLU A 46 1.66 8.81 -20.45
N ARG A 47 1.42 9.59 -21.51
CA ARG A 47 1.40 11.06 -21.44
C ARG A 47 0.33 11.57 -20.49
N GLU A 48 -0.92 11.14 -20.66
CA GLU A 48 -2.03 11.63 -19.84
C GLU A 48 -1.87 11.25 -18.37
N LEU A 49 -1.42 10.02 -18.07
CA LEU A 49 -1.14 9.59 -16.69
C LEU A 49 -0.01 10.41 -16.05
N ASN A 50 1.02 10.75 -16.82
CA ASN A 50 2.07 11.63 -16.32
C ASN A 50 1.55 13.06 -16.04
N GLU A 51 0.81 13.65 -16.98
CA GLU A 51 0.30 15.01 -16.88
C GLU A 51 -0.78 15.19 -15.79
N GLU A 52 -1.69 14.23 -15.67
CA GLU A 52 -2.85 14.29 -14.76
C GLU A 52 -2.50 13.81 -13.34
N LEU A 53 -1.53 12.90 -13.19
CA LEU A 53 -1.29 12.16 -11.94
C LEU A 53 0.17 12.07 -11.46
N ASP A 54 1.16 12.48 -12.26
CA ASP A 54 2.61 12.32 -11.96
C ASP A 54 3.05 10.86 -11.74
N VAL A 55 2.51 9.95 -12.56
CA VAL A 55 2.85 8.50 -12.52
C VAL A 55 3.29 7.99 -13.88
N SER A 56 4.07 6.90 -13.88
CA SER A 56 4.54 6.24 -15.10
C SER A 56 3.71 5.00 -15.42
N LEU A 57 3.40 4.77 -16.69
CA LEU A 57 2.73 3.55 -17.16
C LEU A 57 3.72 2.38 -17.14
N VAL A 58 3.37 1.28 -16.46
CA VAL A 58 4.18 0.05 -16.41
C VAL A 58 3.67 -0.97 -17.43
N SER A 59 2.35 -1.18 -17.46
CA SER A 59 1.71 -2.08 -18.41
C SER A 59 0.25 -1.69 -18.61
N ALA A 60 -0.30 -1.98 -19.80
CA ALA A 60 -1.71 -1.80 -20.11
C ALA A 60 -2.29 -3.12 -20.64
N GLU A 61 -3.36 -3.59 -20.01
CA GLU A 61 -4.14 -4.75 -20.45
C GLU A 61 -5.49 -4.29 -20.99
N TYR A 62 -5.77 -4.58 -22.26
CA TYR A 62 -7.02 -4.18 -22.89
C TYR A 62 -8.22 -4.83 -22.20
N PHE A 63 -9.13 -4.01 -21.68
CA PHE A 63 -10.34 -4.45 -20.99
C PHE A 63 -11.54 -4.47 -21.93
N GLY A 64 -11.68 -3.46 -22.78
CA GLY A 64 -12.79 -3.40 -23.73
C GLY A 64 -13.00 -2.02 -24.35
N THR A 65 -13.85 -1.98 -25.37
CA THR A 65 -14.28 -0.75 -26.04
C THR A 65 -15.74 -0.48 -25.74
N PHE A 66 -16.04 0.73 -25.25
CA PHE A 66 -17.38 1.13 -24.84
C PHE A 66 -17.81 2.36 -25.63
N THR A 67 -19.04 2.34 -26.15
CA THR A 67 -19.57 3.44 -26.96
C THR A 67 -20.90 3.93 -26.41
N ARG A 68 -21.01 5.24 -26.17
CA ARG A 68 -22.26 5.88 -25.74
C ARG A 68 -22.44 7.24 -26.40
N LYS A 69 -23.69 7.69 -26.54
CA LYS A 69 -23.97 9.08 -26.92
C LYS A 69 -23.51 10.00 -25.78
N SER A 70 -22.81 11.08 -26.13
CA SER A 70 -22.45 12.13 -25.18
C SER A 70 -23.71 12.68 -24.51
N ALA A 71 -23.62 13.00 -23.22
CA ALA A 71 -24.72 13.66 -22.49
C ALA A 71 -24.90 15.13 -22.91
N PHE A 72 -23.90 15.71 -23.59
CA PHE A 72 -23.83 17.14 -23.88
C PHE A 72 -23.92 17.48 -25.37
N GLU A 73 -23.74 16.51 -26.29
CA GLU A 73 -23.71 16.74 -27.75
C GLU A 73 -24.29 15.55 -28.54
N GLU A 74 -24.69 15.77 -29.81
CA GLU A 74 -25.04 14.71 -30.79
C GLU A 74 -23.81 13.92 -31.30
N THR A 75 -22.90 13.58 -30.40
CA THR A 75 -21.61 12.96 -30.69
C THR A 75 -21.55 11.59 -30.01
N LEU A 76 -21.10 10.57 -30.74
CA LEU A 76 -20.80 9.26 -30.14
C LEU A 76 -19.38 9.31 -29.55
N VAL A 77 -19.27 8.97 -28.28
CA VAL A 77 -17.98 8.81 -27.59
C VAL A 77 -17.69 7.33 -27.55
N GLU A 78 -16.57 6.92 -28.13
CA GLU A 78 -15.98 5.60 -28.01
C GLU A 78 -14.74 5.70 -27.14
N ILE A 79 -14.65 4.86 -26.13
CA ILE A 79 -13.53 4.78 -25.20
C ILE A 79 -12.96 3.37 -25.27
N ASP A 80 -11.68 3.25 -25.63
CA ASP A 80 -10.93 2.01 -25.37
C ASP A 80 -10.38 2.10 -23.94
N VAL A 81 -10.69 1.08 -23.15
CA VAL A 81 -10.38 1.03 -21.72
C VAL A 81 -9.32 -0.05 -21.50
N ASP A 82 -8.27 0.31 -20.78
CA ASP A 82 -7.19 -0.58 -20.39
C ASP A 82 -7.05 -0.59 -18.85
N ILE A 83 -6.90 -1.78 -18.27
CA ILE A 83 -6.48 -1.93 -16.87
C ILE A 83 -4.97 -1.74 -16.85
N VAL A 84 -4.49 -0.77 -16.08
CA VAL A 84 -3.09 -0.39 -16.10
C VAL A 84 -2.40 -0.69 -14.78
N LYS A 85 -1.11 -1.07 -14.86
CA LYS A 85 -0.18 -1.00 -13.74
C LYS A 85 0.61 0.30 -13.88
N ILE A 86 0.81 0.98 -12.76
CA ILE A 86 1.53 2.25 -12.70
C ILE A 86 2.71 2.17 -11.73
N PHE A 87 3.68 3.04 -11.93
CA PHE A 87 4.78 3.30 -11.01
C PHE A 87 4.68 4.74 -10.49
N GLY A 88 4.79 4.90 -9.18
CA GLY A 88 4.57 6.17 -8.47
C GLY A 88 3.21 6.24 -7.77
N GLN A 89 3.07 7.22 -6.87
CA GLN A 89 1.82 7.48 -6.15
C GLN A 89 1.01 8.56 -6.88
N PRO A 90 -0.24 8.27 -7.29
CA PRO A 90 -1.05 9.23 -8.01
C PRO A 90 -1.42 10.43 -7.12
N LYS A 91 -1.26 11.63 -7.66
CA LYS A 91 -1.69 12.88 -7.02
C LYS A 91 -2.29 13.84 -8.05
N PRO A 92 -3.27 14.69 -7.68
CA PRO A 92 -3.83 15.67 -8.61
C PRO A 92 -2.75 16.58 -9.22
N CYS A 93 -2.63 16.58 -10.55
CA CYS A 93 -1.70 17.42 -11.30
C CYS A 93 -2.42 18.21 -12.41
N SER A 94 -1.75 19.24 -12.94
CA SER A 94 -2.22 20.01 -14.10
C SER A 94 -3.68 20.49 -13.98
N GLU A 95 -4.61 20.00 -14.80
CA GLU A 95 -6.03 20.35 -14.74
C GLU A 95 -6.84 19.59 -13.67
N ILE A 96 -6.29 18.55 -13.06
CA ILE A 96 -6.98 17.75 -12.03
C ILE A 96 -6.97 18.53 -10.72
N GLU A 97 -8.14 18.65 -10.09
CA GLU A 97 -8.28 19.24 -8.75
C GLU A 97 -8.41 18.19 -7.65
N GLU A 98 -8.89 17.00 -8.00
CA GLU A 98 -9.17 15.93 -7.04
C GLU A 98 -9.05 14.56 -7.68
N ILE A 99 -8.62 13.60 -6.88
CA ILE A 99 -8.65 12.17 -7.18
C ILE A 99 -9.49 11.45 -6.12
N ALA A 100 -10.15 10.36 -6.51
CA ALA A 100 -10.98 9.56 -5.62
C ALA A 100 -10.82 8.07 -5.92
N TRP A 101 -10.61 7.28 -4.86
CA TRP A 101 -10.68 5.82 -4.92
C TRP A 101 -12.11 5.37 -4.64
N ILE A 102 -12.73 4.71 -5.62
CA ILE A 102 -14.16 4.39 -5.58
C ILE A 102 -14.42 2.90 -5.80
N ASP A 103 -15.56 2.46 -5.29
CA ASP A 103 -16.10 1.12 -5.48
C ASP A 103 -17.59 1.17 -5.89
N GLY A 104 -18.25 0.02 -5.93
CA GLY A 104 -19.66 -0.07 -6.29
C GLY A 104 -20.61 0.71 -5.38
N GLU A 105 -20.25 0.98 -4.13
CA GLU A 105 -21.11 1.70 -3.17
C GLU A 105 -21.18 3.19 -3.50
N HIS A 106 -20.10 3.77 -4.03
CA HIS A 106 -20.06 5.16 -4.48
C HIS A 106 -21.05 5.41 -5.61
N LEU A 107 -21.08 4.47 -6.57
CA LEU A 107 -22.02 4.52 -7.69
C LEU A 107 -23.47 4.37 -7.20
N ALA A 108 -23.72 3.44 -6.26
CA ALA A 108 -25.04 3.25 -5.66
C ALA A 108 -25.52 4.49 -4.87
N ASN A 109 -24.59 5.23 -4.25
CA ASN A 109 -24.86 6.46 -3.51
C ASN A 109 -24.90 7.72 -4.39
N GLY A 110 -24.89 7.56 -5.72
CA GLY A 110 -25.13 8.66 -6.66
C GLY A 110 -23.93 9.56 -6.93
N MET A 111 -22.69 9.08 -6.72
CA MET A 111 -21.49 9.82 -7.13
C MET A 111 -21.57 10.18 -8.63
N ALA A 112 -21.31 11.45 -8.94
CA ALA A 112 -21.37 11.96 -10.31
C ALA A 112 -20.16 11.45 -11.11
N VAL A 113 -20.35 10.37 -11.86
CA VAL A 113 -19.31 9.75 -12.72
C VAL A 113 -19.71 9.84 -14.19
N GLY A 114 -18.72 9.98 -15.07
CA GLY A 114 -18.89 9.94 -16.53
C GLY A 114 -19.75 8.75 -16.98
N SER A 115 -20.73 8.99 -17.85
CA SER A 115 -21.81 8.03 -18.13
C SER A 115 -21.35 6.66 -18.63
N ILE A 116 -20.30 6.59 -19.46
CA ILE A 116 -19.71 5.33 -19.92
C ILE A 116 -19.14 4.55 -18.72
N PHE A 117 -18.43 5.22 -17.81
CA PHE A 117 -17.87 4.57 -16.63
C PHE A 117 -18.96 4.15 -15.64
N ALA A 118 -19.92 5.04 -15.37
CA ALA A 118 -21.01 4.79 -14.44
C ALA A 118 -21.93 3.65 -14.88
N ILE A 119 -22.21 3.52 -16.18
CA ILE A 119 -23.24 2.59 -16.69
C ILE A 119 -22.61 1.29 -17.22
N ASP A 120 -21.44 1.37 -17.84
CA ASP A 120 -20.87 0.24 -18.58
C ASP A 120 -19.58 -0.29 -17.92
N VAL A 121 -18.57 0.55 -17.70
CA VAL A 121 -17.24 0.10 -17.27
C VAL A 121 -17.23 -0.38 -15.81
N ILE A 122 -17.63 0.46 -14.85
CA ILE A 122 -17.61 0.11 -13.42
C ILE A 122 -18.48 -1.12 -13.13
N PRO A 123 -19.73 -1.21 -13.63
CA PRO A 123 -20.53 -2.43 -13.46
C PRO A 123 -19.89 -3.69 -14.07
N SER A 124 -19.15 -3.54 -15.18
CA SER A 124 -18.42 -4.67 -15.79
C SER A 124 -17.21 -5.09 -14.94
N LEU A 125 -16.47 -4.13 -14.39
CA LEU A 125 -15.36 -4.41 -13.46
C LEU A 125 -15.84 -5.08 -12.18
N ILE A 126 -17.01 -4.69 -11.65
CA ILE A 126 -17.64 -5.35 -10.50
C ILE A 126 -18.04 -6.79 -10.84
N ARG A 127 -18.69 -7.02 -11.98
CA ARG A 127 -19.03 -8.39 -12.43
C ARG A 127 -17.79 -9.26 -12.66
N GLY A 128 -16.68 -8.65 -13.07
CA GLY A 128 -15.40 -9.32 -13.24
C GLY A 128 -14.63 -9.57 -11.94
N GLY A 129 -15.14 -9.10 -10.78
CA GLY A 129 -14.45 -9.23 -9.49
C GLY A 129 -13.23 -8.31 -9.32
N VAL A 130 -13.01 -7.37 -10.26
CA VAL A 130 -11.90 -6.42 -10.21
C VAL A 130 -12.19 -5.29 -9.23
N VAL A 131 -13.45 -4.84 -9.19
CA VAL A 131 -13.94 -3.80 -8.26
C VAL A 131 -14.93 -4.42 -7.28
N ARG A 132 -14.78 -4.08 -5.99
CA ARG A 132 -15.68 -4.55 -4.94
C ARG A 132 -17.03 -3.86 -5.01
N GLN A 133 -18.08 -4.53 -4.53
CA GLN A 133 -19.43 -3.96 -4.52
C GLN A 133 -19.59 -2.86 -3.46
N SER A 134 -18.94 -3.01 -2.32
CA SER A 134 -18.99 -2.06 -1.20
C SER A 134 -17.79 -2.25 -0.27
N ALA A 135 -17.48 -1.22 0.52
CA ALA A 135 -16.52 -1.33 1.60
C ALA A 135 -17.05 -2.22 2.74
N LYS A 136 -16.13 -2.67 3.60
CA LYS A 136 -16.54 -3.31 4.87
C LYS A 136 -17.16 -2.26 5.79
N LYS A 137 -18.12 -2.71 6.59
CA LYS A 137 -18.83 -1.87 7.57
C LYS A 137 -18.64 -2.44 8.96
N ILE A 138 -18.74 -1.58 9.96
CA ILE A 138 -18.75 -2.03 11.34
C ILE A 138 -19.98 -2.86 11.63
N ASN A 139 -19.74 -4.05 12.16
CA ASN A 139 -20.74 -4.93 12.73
C ASN A 139 -20.80 -4.70 14.24
N LYS A 140 -21.89 -4.11 14.74
CA LYS A 140 -22.07 -3.82 16.17
C LYS A 140 -22.06 -5.05 17.08
N ALA A 141 -22.21 -6.25 16.54
CA ALA A 141 -22.12 -7.50 17.29
C ALA A 141 -20.69 -8.00 17.49
N LEU A 142 -19.71 -7.45 16.77
CA LEU A 142 -18.31 -7.87 16.85
C LEU A 142 -17.48 -6.90 17.70
N PRO A 143 -16.50 -7.40 18.48
CA PRO A 143 -15.49 -6.56 19.11
C PRO A 143 -14.62 -5.85 18.07
N ASN A 144 -13.86 -4.84 18.51
CA ASN A 144 -12.92 -4.11 17.65
C ASN A 144 -11.50 -4.68 17.79
N MET A 145 -10.79 -4.86 16.69
CA MET A 145 -9.33 -4.99 16.68
C MET A 145 -8.75 -3.69 16.13
N LEU A 146 -7.99 -2.98 16.95
CA LEU A 146 -7.31 -1.75 16.55
C LEU A 146 -5.91 -2.11 16.04
N VAL A 147 -5.61 -1.76 14.79
CA VAL A 147 -4.35 -2.07 14.12
C VAL A 147 -3.65 -0.76 13.74
N PHE A 148 -2.41 -0.60 14.17
CA PHE A 148 -1.64 0.62 13.92
C PHE A 148 -0.39 0.33 13.11
N ASP A 149 -0.17 1.11 12.05
CA ASP A 149 1.20 1.37 11.62
C ASP A 149 1.99 2.11 12.70
N ILE A 150 3.33 2.02 12.65
CA ILE A 150 4.22 2.63 13.63
C ILE A 150 4.69 4.01 13.16
N ASP A 151 5.47 4.06 12.08
CA ASP A 151 6.29 5.23 11.72
C ASP A 151 5.47 6.28 10.98
N GLY A 152 5.33 7.47 11.56
CA GLY A 152 4.47 8.51 10.99
C GLY A 152 3.01 8.37 11.42
N THR A 153 2.61 7.25 12.04
CA THR A 153 1.27 7.02 12.59
C THR A 153 1.20 7.20 14.11
N ILE A 154 1.85 6.33 14.91
CA ILE A 154 1.90 6.45 16.38
C ILE A 154 3.28 6.84 16.91
N ALA A 155 4.32 6.72 16.09
CA ALA A 155 5.68 7.12 16.40
C ALA A 155 6.07 8.38 15.63
N ASP A 156 6.99 9.15 16.20
CA ASP A 156 7.70 10.25 15.54
C ASP A 156 9.20 10.04 15.76
N GLY A 157 10.00 10.14 14.68
CA GLY A 157 11.41 9.75 14.71
C GLY A 157 11.64 8.31 15.22
N GLY A 158 10.65 7.43 15.05
CA GLY A 158 10.68 6.05 15.52
C GLY A 158 10.44 5.83 17.01
N VAL A 159 10.00 6.85 17.74
CA VAL A 159 9.68 6.79 19.17
C VAL A 159 8.19 7.00 19.40
N VAL A 160 7.57 6.12 20.19
CA VAL A 160 6.18 6.27 20.65
C VAL A 160 6.15 7.10 21.92
N SER A 161 5.30 8.13 21.97
CA SER A 161 5.16 9.01 23.13
C SER A 161 4.53 8.29 24.34
N ASP A 162 4.76 8.79 25.55
CA ASP A 162 4.17 8.19 26.76
C ASP A 162 2.63 8.31 26.82
N PRO A 163 1.99 9.43 26.39
CA PRO A 163 0.54 9.47 26.23
C PRO A 163 0.01 8.40 25.27
N MET A 164 0.69 8.19 24.13
CA MET A 164 0.29 7.16 23.16
C MET A 164 0.47 5.75 23.73
N LYS A 165 1.61 5.44 24.36
CA LYS A 165 1.81 4.15 25.07
C LYS A 165 0.71 3.88 26.09
N THR A 166 0.33 4.91 26.86
CA THR A 166 -0.77 4.80 27.84
C THR A 166 -2.09 4.44 27.16
N ALA A 167 -2.41 5.05 26.01
CA ALA A 167 -3.61 4.72 25.25
C ALA A 167 -3.57 3.31 24.65
N LEU A 168 -2.42 2.88 24.12
CA LEU A 168 -2.23 1.51 23.59
C LEU A 168 -2.41 0.45 24.68
N HIS A 169 -1.85 0.68 25.88
CA HIS A 169 -2.07 -0.21 27.02
C HIS A 169 -3.53 -0.30 27.45
N LYS A 170 -4.32 0.80 27.34
CA LYS A 170 -5.76 0.75 27.60
C LYS A 170 -6.49 -0.16 26.61
N ILE A 171 -6.15 -0.12 25.32
CA ILE A 171 -6.74 -1.04 24.33
C ILE A 171 -6.43 -2.48 24.70
N LYS A 172 -5.17 -2.79 25.01
CA LYS A 172 -4.74 -4.14 25.40
C LYS A 172 -5.49 -4.67 26.63
N GLN A 173 -5.79 -3.80 27.60
CA GLN A 173 -6.48 -4.17 28.84
C GLN A 173 -8.00 -4.24 28.69
N ASP A 174 -8.56 -3.72 27.60
CA ASP A 174 -10.00 -3.71 27.36
C ASP A 174 -10.47 -5.09 26.88
N PRO A 175 -11.38 -5.77 27.60
CA PRO A 175 -11.86 -7.10 27.22
C PRO A 175 -12.72 -7.09 25.95
N SER A 176 -13.16 -5.92 25.48
CA SER A 176 -13.98 -5.74 24.28
C SER A 176 -13.18 -5.33 23.05
N ALA A 177 -11.85 -5.19 23.18
CA ALA A 177 -10.97 -4.83 22.09
C ALA A 177 -9.73 -5.74 22.02
N ARG A 178 -9.07 -5.73 20.86
CA ARG A 178 -7.75 -6.34 20.66
C ARG A 178 -6.84 -5.32 20.02
N LEU A 179 -5.58 -5.31 20.42
CA LEU A 179 -4.54 -4.47 19.83
C LEU A 179 -3.68 -5.31 18.90
N ALA A 180 -3.25 -4.73 17.77
CA ALA A 180 -2.20 -5.27 16.92
C ALA A 180 -1.42 -4.12 16.25
N PHE A 181 -0.25 -4.43 15.70
CA PHE A 181 0.57 -3.48 14.97
C PHE A 181 0.94 -4.03 13.59
N ALA A 182 1.08 -3.17 12.58
CA ALA A 182 1.45 -3.57 11.22
C ALA A 182 2.45 -2.60 10.61
N THR A 183 3.71 -3.00 10.42
CA THR A 183 4.83 -2.10 10.11
C THR A 183 5.75 -2.65 9.01
N SER A 184 6.47 -1.76 8.33
CA SER A 184 7.60 -2.10 7.44
C SER A 184 8.84 -2.56 8.20
N ARG A 185 8.91 -2.27 9.50
CA ARG A 185 10.04 -2.65 10.35
C ARG A 185 10.17 -4.16 10.46
N ALA A 186 11.42 -4.56 10.57
CA ALA A 186 11.82 -5.84 11.14
C ALA A 186 11.21 -6.08 12.53
N PRO A 187 11.04 -7.34 12.97
CA PRO A 187 10.73 -7.66 14.35
C PRO A 187 11.61 -6.93 15.37
N ARG A 188 12.92 -6.83 15.14
CA ARG A 188 13.85 -6.08 16.02
C ARG A 188 13.55 -4.58 16.08
N GLY A 189 13.21 -3.98 14.94
CA GLY A 189 12.87 -2.55 14.86
C GLY A 189 11.53 -2.26 15.54
N ALA A 190 10.56 -3.17 15.42
CA ALA A 190 9.29 -3.08 16.12
C ALA A 190 9.47 -3.18 17.64
N ARG A 191 10.32 -4.09 18.13
CA ARG A 191 10.68 -4.19 19.56
C ARG A 191 11.28 -2.88 20.09
N LYS A 192 12.21 -2.28 19.34
CA LYS A 192 12.82 -1.00 19.72
C LYS A 192 11.80 0.14 19.85
N ALA A 193 10.78 0.19 18.99
CA ALA A 193 9.74 1.23 19.04
C ALA A 193 8.69 0.98 20.13
N LEU A 194 8.22 -0.27 20.25
CA LEU A 194 7.04 -0.60 21.06
C LEU A 194 7.39 -1.08 22.48
N GLY A 195 8.64 -1.48 22.73
CA GLY A 195 9.06 -2.07 24.00
C GLY A 195 8.27 -3.35 24.29
N ASP A 196 7.83 -3.51 25.54
CA ASP A 196 7.10 -4.70 26.01
C ASP A 196 5.84 -4.99 25.18
N LEU A 197 5.16 -3.97 24.64
CA LEU A 197 3.98 -4.18 23.80
C LEU A 197 4.26 -5.07 22.58
N SER A 198 5.46 -5.03 22.01
CA SER A 198 5.83 -5.88 20.87
C SER A 198 5.81 -7.38 21.16
N HIS A 199 5.79 -7.76 22.44
CA HIS A 199 5.81 -9.13 22.92
C HIS A 199 4.44 -9.60 23.41
N GLU A 200 3.52 -8.66 23.60
CA GLU A 200 2.27 -8.89 24.29
C GLU A 200 1.06 -8.89 23.36
N VAL A 201 1.24 -8.50 22.11
CA VAL A 201 0.21 -8.42 21.08
C VAL A 201 0.77 -8.85 19.72
N PRO A 202 -0.08 -9.20 18.73
CA PRO A 202 0.38 -9.53 17.40
C PRO A 202 1.04 -8.33 16.71
N VAL A 203 2.19 -8.56 16.07
CA VAL A 203 2.92 -7.57 15.28
C VAL A 203 3.20 -8.13 13.89
N ILE A 204 2.55 -7.57 12.89
CA ILE A 204 2.86 -7.78 11.47
C ILE A 204 4.08 -6.93 11.13
N CYS A 205 5.17 -7.58 10.75
CA CYS A 205 6.45 -6.95 10.43
C CYS A 205 6.76 -7.10 8.93
N CYS A 206 7.72 -6.31 8.45
CA CYS A 206 8.20 -6.33 7.06
C CYS A 206 7.05 -6.29 6.04
N ASN A 207 6.09 -5.38 6.23
CA ASN A 207 4.93 -5.20 5.33
C ASN A 207 4.06 -6.45 5.15
N GLY A 208 4.10 -7.40 6.09
CA GLY A 208 3.30 -8.62 6.00
C GLY A 208 4.10 -9.90 5.81
N SER A 209 5.41 -9.85 5.58
CA SER A 209 6.23 -11.05 5.39
C SER A 209 6.24 -11.96 6.61
N ILE A 210 6.17 -11.39 7.82
CA ILE A 210 6.32 -12.15 9.06
C ILE A 210 5.40 -11.59 10.15
N ILE A 211 4.76 -12.48 10.91
CA ILE A 211 3.91 -12.13 12.04
C ILE A 211 4.60 -12.66 13.30
N SER A 212 4.83 -11.79 14.27
CA SER A 212 5.20 -12.18 15.63
C SER A 212 3.93 -12.19 16.49
N ASP A 213 3.58 -13.33 17.08
CA ASP A 213 2.42 -13.44 17.96
C ASP A 213 2.72 -13.12 19.43
N GLU A 214 1.69 -13.19 20.28
CA GLU A 214 1.80 -12.89 21.72
C GLU A 214 2.64 -13.92 22.50
N THR A 215 3.04 -15.02 21.87
CA THR A 215 3.92 -16.06 22.44
C THR A 215 5.35 -15.94 21.94
N HIS A 216 5.67 -14.87 21.21
CA HIS A 216 6.94 -14.65 20.51
C HIS A 216 7.22 -15.63 19.37
N GLN A 217 6.22 -16.41 18.94
CA GLN A 217 6.39 -17.28 17.79
C GLN A 217 6.28 -16.45 16.51
N GLN A 218 7.23 -16.69 15.59
CA GLN A 218 7.26 -16.05 14.30
C GLN A 218 6.69 -16.97 13.23
N THR A 219 5.66 -16.49 12.55
CA THR A 219 5.08 -17.15 11.38
C THR A 219 5.53 -16.41 10.13
N LEU A 220 6.29 -17.09 9.29
CA LEU A 220 6.62 -16.61 7.95
C LEU A 220 5.37 -16.72 7.08
N VAL A 221 4.90 -15.58 6.57
CA VAL A 221 3.77 -15.49 5.65
C VAL A 221 4.27 -15.56 4.22
N SER A 222 5.32 -14.79 3.91
CA SER A 222 5.96 -14.76 2.61
C SER A 222 7.41 -14.28 2.73
N GLY A 223 8.23 -14.64 1.75
CA GLY A 223 9.64 -14.27 1.66
C GLY A 223 10.09 -14.28 0.21
N LEU A 224 11.30 -13.78 -0.03
CA LEU A 224 11.91 -13.85 -1.35
C LEU A 224 12.22 -15.30 -1.69
N SER A 225 12.02 -15.69 -2.95
CA SER A 225 12.41 -17.03 -3.37
C SER A 225 13.93 -17.14 -3.33
N PRO A 226 14.49 -18.33 -3.05
CA PRO A 226 15.95 -18.53 -3.11
C PRO A 226 16.55 -18.09 -4.44
N GLN A 227 15.83 -18.31 -5.56
CA GLN A 227 16.25 -17.87 -6.89
C GLN A 227 16.35 -16.34 -6.98
N ASP A 228 15.35 -15.62 -6.46
CA ASP A 228 15.38 -14.15 -6.44
C ASP A 228 16.49 -13.64 -5.53
N VAL A 229 16.67 -14.24 -4.34
CA VAL A 229 17.75 -13.88 -3.41
C VAL A 229 19.11 -14.02 -4.07
N ASN A 230 19.38 -15.16 -4.73
CA ASN A 230 20.63 -15.37 -5.45
C ASN A 230 20.82 -14.33 -6.56
N THR A 231 19.78 -14.08 -7.37
CA THR A 231 19.82 -13.12 -8.48
C THR A 231 20.10 -11.70 -8.00
N ILE A 232 19.38 -11.26 -6.95
CA ILE A 232 19.55 -9.95 -6.33
C ILE A 232 20.95 -9.83 -5.76
N VAL A 233 21.37 -10.77 -4.90
CA VAL A 233 22.66 -10.71 -4.22
C VAL A 233 23.82 -10.71 -5.22
N GLN A 234 23.77 -11.56 -6.24
CA GLN A 234 24.77 -11.55 -7.31
C GLN A 234 24.82 -10.17 -7.99
N PHE A 235 23.67 -9.60 -8.36
CA PHE A 235 23.61 -8.27 -8.97
C PHE A 235 24.20 -7.18 -8.07
N LEU A 236 23.83 -7.17 -6.78
CA LEU A 236 24.30 -6.17 -5.82
C LEU A 236 25.83 -6.22 -5.67
N GLU A 237 26.41 -7.41 -5.58
CA GLU A 237 27.87 -7.58 -5.45
C GLU A 237 28.62 -7.23 -6.74
N GLU A 238 28.11 -7.61 -7.90
CA GLU A 238 28.69 -7.23 -9.21
C GLU A 238 28.69 -5.71 -9.42
N ASN A 239 27.80 -4.97 -8.73
CA ASN A 239 27.64 -3.52 -8.84
C ASN A 239 28.14 -2.75 -7.60
N ASP A 240 28.87 -3.41 -6.70
CA ASP A 240 29.45 -2.81 -5.48
C ASP A 240 28.40 -2.08 -4.63
N VAL A 241 27.28 -2.75 -4.39
CA VAL A 241 26.18 -2.24 -3.55
C VAL A 241 26.21 -2.96 -2.21
N SER A 242 26.28 -2.19 -1.12
CA SER A 242 26.22 -2.75 0.24
C SER A 242 24.79 -3.12 0.61
N TYR A 243 24.62 -4.22 1.33
CA TYR A 243 23.29 -4.74 1.66
C TYR A 243 23.27 -5.52 2.96
N PHE A 244 22.05 -5.72 3.48
CA PHE A 244 21.79 -6.72 4.49
C PHE A 244 20.55 -7.55 4.16
N LEU A 245 20.64 -8.84 4.48
CA LEU A 245 19.59 -9.83 4.35
C LEU A 245 18.87 -9.97 5.68
N GLU A 246 17.55 -10.02 5.62
CA GLU A 246 16.68 -10.15 6.77
C GLU A 246 16.09 -11.55 6.88
N TYR A 247 16.20 -12.17 8.06
CA TYR A 247 15.68 -13.51 8.38
C TYR A 247 14.73 -13.47 9.59
N GLY A 248 14.05 -12.34 9.79
CA GLY A 248 13.11 -12.13 10.89
C GLY A 248 13.79 -11.59 12.13
N ASN A 249 14.17 -12.47 13.06
CA ASN A 249 14.91 -12.08 14.27
C ASN A 249 16.43 -12.02 14.08
N LYS A 250 16.92 -12.26 12.87
CA LYS A 250 18.35 -12.28 12.56
C LYS A 250 18.59 -11.59 11.24
N PHE A 251 19.80 -11.08 11.05
CA PHE A 251 20.19 -10.46 9.79
C PHE A 251 21.64 -10.79 9.47
N ALA A 252 22.03 -10.66 8.20
CA ALA A 252 23.42 -10.81 7.76
C ALA A 252 23.78 -9.66 6.82
N MET A 253 25.00 -9.14 6.88
CA MET A 253 25.44 -7.96 6.12
C MET A 253 26.56 -8.30 5.15
N HIS A 254 26.67 -7.51 4.08
CA HIS A 254 27.77 -7.52 3.12
C HIS A 254 28.10 -6.10 2.65
N GLY A 255 29.39 -5.81 2.44
CA GLY A 255 29.87 -4.51 2.00
C GLY A 255 30.22 -3.56 3.15
N ASP A 256 30.02 -2.26 2.92
CA ASP A 256 30.30 -1.19 3.89
C ASP A 256 29.16 -1.07 4.90
N GLU A 257 29.39 -1.60 6.10
CA GLU A 257 28.41 -1.56 7.19
C GLU A 257 28.20 -0.15 7.78
N SER A 258 29.13 0.78 7.54
CA SER A 258 28.99 2.16 8.03
C SER A 258 27.84 2.92 7.37
N LEU A 259 27.34 2.39 6.24
CA LEU A 259 26.13 2.86 5.55
C LEU A 259 24.83 2.50 6.30
N PHE A 260 24.89 1.61 7.29
CA PHE A 260 23.76 1.17 8.13
C PHE A 260 24.11 1.31 9.63
N PRO A 261 24.42 2.51 10.13
CA PRO A 261 24.89 2.71 11.49
C PRO A 261 23.90 2.20 12.55
N GLU A 262 22.60 2.29 12.28
CA GLU A 262 21.53 1.77 13.13
C GLU A 262 21.55 0.26 13.30
N MET A 263 22.17 -0.47 12.35
CA MET A 263 22.26 -1.92 12.37
C MET A 263 23.43 -2.42 13.24
N LEU A 264 24.43 -1.57 13.49
CA LEU A 264 25.64 -1.94 14.24
C LEU A 264 25.40 -2.16 15.73
N ASP A 265 24.32 -1.57 16.27
CA ASP A 265 23.94 -1.70 17.68
C ASP A 265 23.27 -3.05 18.02
N TYR A 266 22.96 -3.87 17.01
CA TYR A 266 22.22 -5.11 17.19
C TYR A 266 23.12 -6.34 17.30
N GLU A 267 22.88 -7.17 18.31
CA GLU A 267 23.63 -8.40 18.57
C GLU A 267 23.13 -9.63 17.78
N ASP A 268 21.98 -9.53 17.11
CA ASP A 268 21.34 -10.63 16.34
C ASP A 268 21.91 -10.80 14.91
N LYS A 269 23.13 -10.29 14.69
CA LYS A 269 23.89 -10.39 13.43
C LYS A 269 24.46 -11.79 13.23
N LEU A 270 24.24 -12.34 12.05
CA LEU A 270 24.84 -13.57 11.55
C LEU A 270 26.05 -13.28 10.65
N THR A 271 26.97 -14.23 10.59
CA THR A 271 27.96 -14.28 9.51
C THR A 271 27.27 -14.75 8.24
N LEU A 272 27.38 -13.97 7.16
CA LEU A 272 26.90 -14.38 5.84
C LEU A 272 27.89 -15.39 5.24
N ASP A 273 27.53 -16.67 5.26
CA ASP A 273 28.29 -17.75 4.63
C ASP A 273 27.55 -18.30 3.42
N LYS A 274 27.92 -17.85 2.22
CA LYS A 274 27.28 -18.25 0.96
C LYS A 274 27.65 -19.67 0.49
N GLU A 275 28.61 -20.33 1.15
CA GLU A 275 28.91 -21.75 0.93
C GLU A 275 27.91 -22.66 1.67
N CYS A 276 27.23 -22.14 2.70
CA CYS A 276 26.19 -22.88 3.41
C CYS A 276 24.93 -22.99 2.55
N SER A 277 24.43 -24.21 2.32
CA SER A 277 23.29 -24.49 1.42
C SER A 277 21.94 -23.85 1.80
N TRP A 278 21.87 -23.11 2.91
CA TRP A 278 20.64 -22.49 3.43
C TRP A 278 20.75 -20.97 3.55
N TRP A 279 21.86 -20.34 3.12
CA TRP A 279 22.08 -18.91 3.27
C TRP A 279 21.00 -18.05 2.59
N ASP A 280 20.41 -18.56 1.51
CA ASP A 280 19.37 -17.90 0.71
C ASP A 280 17.94 -18.24 1.19
N GLN A 281 17.81 -19.11 2.19
CA GLN A 281 16.52 -19.58 2.69
C GLN A 281 15.97 -18.66 3.77
N GLY A 282 14.67 -18.34 3.68
CA GLY A 282 13.96 -17.57 4.70
C GLY A 282 14.30 -16.07 4.70
N VAL A 283 14.91 -15.55 3.62
CA VAL A 283 15.12 -14.11 3.44
C VAL A 283 13.78 -13.43 3.21
N ILE A 284 13.38 -12.54 4.12
CA ILE A 284 12.10 -11.83 4.05
C ILE A 284 12.21 -10.45 3.41
N LYS A 285 13.40 -9.84 3.46
CA LYS A 285 13.70 -8.51 2.94
C LYS A 285 15.19 -8.41 2.63
N ILE A 286 15.53 -7.62 1.62
CA ILE A 286 16.91 -7.19 1.35
C ILE A 286 16.91 -5.67 1.36
N SER A 287 17.68 -5.07 2.26
CA SER A 287 17.89 -3.63 2.29
C SER A 287 19.29 -3.35 1.73
N CYS A 288 19.38 -2.45 0.78
CA CYS A 288 20.62 -2.15 0.08
C CYS A 288 20.80 -0.63 -0.06
N ARG A 289 22.05 -0.18 -0.11
CA ARG A 289 22.39 1.24 -0.12
C ARG A 289 23.60 1.51 -0.98
N SER A 290 23.48 2.51 -1.86
CA SER A 290 24.58 2.98 -2.70
C SER A 290 24.20 4.31 -3.34
N GLU A 291 25.19 5.14 -3.68
CA GLU A 291 24.94 6.39 -4.40
C GLU A 291 24.14 6.13 -5.68
N ASN A 292 23.05 6.89 -5.89
CA ASN A 292 22.12 6.74 -7.01
C ASN A 292 21.49 5.33 -7.11
N ILE A 293 21.10 4.74 -5.98
CA ILE A 293 20.60 3.35 -5.91
C ILE A 293 19.49 3.06 -6.92
N GLN A 294 18.55 4.00 -7.12
CA GLN A 294 17.43 3.84 -8.03
C GLN A 294 17.89 3.59 -9.47
N ARG A 295 18.90 4.35 -9.91
CA ARG A 295 19.48 4.18 -11.25
C ARG A 295 20.24 2.86 -11.35
N LYS A 296 20.96 2.47 -10.30
CA LYS A 296 21.71 1.21 -10.26
C LYS A 296 20.80 -0.02 -10.32
N LEU A 297 19.67 -0.01 -9.61
CA LEU A 297 18.74 -1.15 -9.58
C LEU A 297 17.79 -1.24 -10.78
N MET A 298 17.76 -0.24 -11.66
CA MET A 298 16.85 -0.21 -12.81
C MET A 298 16.95 -1.44 -13.74
N PRO A 299 18.13 -1.99 -14.06
CA PRO A 299 18.23 -3.21 -14.85
C PRO A 299 17.59 -4.41 -14.12
N LEU A 300 17.91 -4.59 -12.84
CA LEU A 300 17.36 -5.67 -12.01
C LEU A 300 15.84 -5.56 -11.89
N TYR A 301 15.30 -4.36 -11.68
CA TYR A 301 13.86 -4.11 -11.59
C TYR A 301 13.12 -4.68 -12.81
N LYS A 302 13.63 -4.47 -14.02
CA LYS A 302 13.00 -4.97 -15.25
C LYS A 302 12.96 -6.50 -15.35
N ASP A 303 13.90 -7.18 -14.71
CA ASP A 303 14.07 -8.62 -14.84
C ASP A 303 13.26 -9.40 -13.79
N ILE A 304 13.03 -8.83 -12.59
CA ILE A 304 12.44 -9.57 -11.45
C ILE A 304 11.22 -8.90 -10.79
N SER A 305 10.73 -7.76 -11.30
CA SER A 305 9.65 -6.99 -10.64
C SER A 305 8.33 -7.73 -10.50
N ASP A 306 8.11 -8.82 -11.24
CA ASP A 306 6.89 -9.63 -11.14
C ASP A 306 6.81 -10.42 -9.82
N GLY A 307 7.96 -10.72 -9.20
CA GLY A 307 8.06 -11.44 -7.92
C GLY A 307 8.59 -10.59 -6.77
N VAL A 308 9.19 -9.44 -7.06
CA VAL A 308 9.90 -8.60 -6.08
C VAL A 308 9.43 -7.15 -6.15
N ALA A 309 8.98 -6.62 -5.02
CA ALA A 309 8.68 -5.21 -4.85
C ALA A 309 9.95 -4.43 -4.46
N PHE A 310 10.15 -3.29 -5.12
CA PHE A 310 11.26 -2.37 -4.85
C PHE A 310 10.72 -1.08 -4.23
N ASN A 311 11.18 -0.76 -3.03
CA ASN A 311 10.84 0.48 -2.32
C ASN A 311 12.10 1.34 -2.21
N PHE A 312 12.07 2.52 -2.83
CA PHE A 312 13.19 3.45 -2.83
C PHE A 312 12.98 4.56 -1.80
N HIS A 313 14.04 4.90 -1.07
CA HIS A 313 14.05 5.95 -0.07
C HIS A 313 14.92 7.13 -0.53
N GLY A 314 14.62 8.33 -0.05
CA GLY A 314 15.32 9.56 -0.44
C GLY A 314 16.78 9.67 0.03
N ASP A 315 17.27 8.69 0.78
CA ASP A 315 18.62 8.65 1.37
C ASP A 315 19.53 7.62 0.70
N ASP A 316 19.24 7.28 -0.56
CA ASP A 316 19.95 6.28 -1.38
C ASP A 316 19.82 4.84 -0.86
N THR A 317 18.81 4.57 -0.03
CA THR A 317 18.42 3.22 0.40
C THR A 317 17.33 2.66 -0.50
N ALA A 318 17.40 1.37 -0.82
CA ALA A 318 16.32 0.62 -1.43
C ALA A 318 16.03 -0.66 -0.64
N GLU A 319 14.76 -1.00 -0.49
CA GLU A 319 14.30 -2.23 0.12
C GLU A 319 13.60 -3.12 -0.91
N LEU A 320 14.03 -4.36 -0.99
CA LEU A 320 13.48 -5.37 -1.88
C LEU A 320 12.74 -6.41 -1.03
N ASN A 321 11.46 -6.62 -1.30
CA ASN A 321 10.60 -7.55 -0.59
C ASN A 321 9.87 -8.45 -1.59
N CYS A 322 9.31 -9.56 -1.11
CA CYS A 322 8.39 -10.35 -1.93
C CYS A 322 7.20 -9.49 -2.36
N TYR A 323 6.85 -9.47 -3.64
CA TYR A 323 5.76 -8.64 -4.17
C TYR A 323 4.40 -8.98 -3.52
N PHE A 324 4.25 -10.20 -3.03
CA PHE A 324 3.04 -10.71 -2.39
C PHE A 324 2.92 -10.33 -0.89
N THR A 325 3.72 -9.39 -0.39
CA THR A 325 3.62 -8.92 1.01
C THR A 325 2.65 -7.77 1.12
N ASP A 326 1.60 -7.96 1.92
CA ASP A 326 0.62 -6.93 2.22
C ASP A 326 0.18 -7.05 3.69
N LYS A 327 0.16 -5.92 4.42
CA LYS A 327 -0.18 -5.88 5.85
C LYS A 327 -1.57 -6.48 6.13
N TYR A 328 -2.54 -6.25 5.23
CA TYR A 328 -3.90 -6.74 5.38
C TYR A 328 -4.03 -8.22 5.02
N GLN A 329 -3.34 -8.68 3.98
CA GLN A 329 -3.27 -10.11 3.69
C GLN A 329 -2.61 -10.87 4.83
N ALA A 330 -1.54 -10.34 5.45
CA ALA A 330 -0.92 -10.96 6.61
C ALA A 330 -1.88 -11.04 7.81
N LEU A 331 -2.69 -10.01 8.07
CA LEU A 331 -3.73 -10.08 9.10
C LEU A 331 -4.69 -11.25 8.91
N SER A 332 -4.97 -11.66 7.67
CA SER A 332 -5.86 -12.80 7.39
C SER A 332 -5.34 -14.14 7.91
N VAL A 333 -4.03 -14.23 8.21
CA VAL A 333 -3.39 -15.42 8.80
C VAL A 333 -3.58 -15.47 10.32
N ILE A 334 -3.92 -14.35 10.97
CA ILE A 334 -4.19 -14.33 12.40
C ILE A 334 -5.51 -15.05 12.68
N SER A 335 -5.44 -16.11 13.49
CA SER A 335 -6.61 -16.92 13.84
C SER A 335 -7.72 -16.08 14.48
N GLY A 336 -8.93 -16.20 13.94
CA GLY A 336 -10.13 -15.55 14.45
C GLY A 336 -10.27 -14.08 14.07
N ILE A 337 -9.45 -13.56 13.16
CA ILE A 337 -9.49 -12.17 12.69
C ILE A 337 -10.86 -11.76 12.13
N GLU A 338 -11.59 -12.70 11.53
CA GLU A 338 -12.94 -12.51 11.01
C GLU A 338 -13.99 -12.18 12.08
N ASN A 339 -13.67 -12.43 13.36
CA ASN A 339 -14.53 -12.13 14.50
C ASN A 339 -14.35 -10.71 15.03
N TYR A 340 -13.58 -9.85 14.34
CA TYR A 340 -13.34 -8.47 14.74
C TYR A 340 -13.73 -7.48 13.65
N ASN A 341 -14.22 -6.32 14.08
CA ASN A 341 -14.15 -5.11 13.25
C ASN A 341 -12.71 -4.62 13.22
N LEU A 342 -12.14 -4.44 12.03
CA LEU A 342 -10.79 -3.91 11.90
C LEU A 342 -10.86 -2.38 11.91
N ILE A 343 -10.22 -1.76 12.91
CA ILE A 343 -10.08 -0.32 13.04
C ILE A 343 -8.60 0.00 12.77
N CYS A 344 -8.28 0.52 11.60
CA CYS A 344 -6.91 0.59 11.13
C CYS A 344 -6.40 2.03 11.03
N PHE A 345 -5.14 2.25 11.37
CA PHE A 345 -4.46 3.55 11.33
C PHE A 345 -3.16 3.40 10.56
N GLY A 346 -2.88 4.31 9.64
CA GLY A 346 -1.71 4.27 8.77
C GLY A 346 -1.52 5.59 8.04
N ASN A 347 -0.36 5.78 7.41
CA ASN A 347 -0.01 7.04 6.77
C ASN A 347 0.69 6.87 5.42
N ASP A 348 1.12 5.68 5.03
CA ASP A 348 1.99 5.52 3.86
C ASP A 348 1.44 4.48 2.87
N ASP A 349 2.08 4.34 1.69
CA ASP A 349 1.62 3.49 0.59
C ASP A 349 1.35 2.05 1.00
N ASN A 350 2.23 1.50 1.84
CA ASN A 350 2.12 0.15 2.37
C ASN A 350 0.91 -0.07 3.30
N ASP A 351 0.22 1.00 3.69
CA ASP A 351 -1.02 0.97 4.47
C ASP A 351 -2.27 1.04 3.60
N PHE A 352 -2.16 1.36 2.31
CA PHE A 352 -3.32 1.59 1.43
C PHE A 352 -4.33 0.44 1.50
N THR A 353 -3.86 -0.80 1.30
CA THR A 353 -4.74 -1.99 1.29
C THR A 353 -5.34 -2.26 2.66
N LEU A 354 -4.58 -2.00 3.73
CA LEU A 354 -5.01 -2.14 5.12
C LEU A 354 -6.13 -1.17 5.45
N LEU A 355 -5.95 0.10 5.13
CA LEU A 355 -6.93 1.15 5.37
C LEU A 355 -8.15 0.97 4.48
N SER A 356 -7.97 0.67 3.19
CA SER A 356 -9.07 0.49 2.25
C SER A 356 -9.99 -0.68 2.63
N ASN A 357 -9.45 -1.79 3.17
CA ASN A 357 -10.22 -2.99 3.51
C ASN A 357 -10.56 -3.14 4.99
N SER A 358 -10.30 -2.12 5.81
CA SER A 358 -10.71 -2.10 7.22
C SER A 358 -12.23 -1.93 7.35
N SER A 359 -12.78 -2.19 8.53
CA SER A 359 -14.18 -1.79 8.84
C SER A 359 -14.27 -0.27 9.07
N ASP A 360 -13.18 0.34 9.53
CA ASP A 360 -13.01 1.77 9.76
C ASP A 360 -11.51 2.11 9.65
N GLY A 361 -11.14 2.93 8.68
CA GLY A 361 -9.76 3.27 8.35
C GLY A 361 -9.45 4.72 8.64
N TYR A 362 -8.25 4.99 9.15
CA TYR A 362 -7.78 6.33 9.46
C TYR A 362 -6.45 6.60 8.78
N VAL A 363 -6.48 7.42 7.73
CA VAL A 363 -5.28 7.99 7.12
C VAL A 363 -4.75 9.09 8.03
N ILE A 364 -3.50 8.97 8.46
CA ILE A 364 -2.84 9.93 9.34
C ILE A 364 -1.89 10.82 8.53
N GLY A 365 -2.08 12.13 8.59
CA GLY A 365 -1.30 13.08 7.81
C GLY A 365 -1.90 13.38 6.43
N ASP A 366 -1.06 13.78 5.49
CA ASP A 366 -1.46 14.35 4.19
C ASP A 366 -1.20 13.40 3.00
N GLU A 367 -0.54 12.27 3.24
CA GLU A 367 -0.24 11.24 2.24
C GLU A 367 -1.49 10.43 1.83
N LEU A 368 -1.35 9.49 0.89
CA LEU A 368 -2.46 8.65 0.39
C LEU A 368 -3.65 9.48 -0.13
N VAL A 369 -3.36 10.50 -0.93
CA VAL A 369 -4.36 11.46 -1.42
C VAL A 369 -5.54 10.74 -2.09
N GLY A 370 -6.76 11.14 -1.70
CA GLY A 370 -8.00 10.61 -2.25
C GLY A 370 -8.45 9.28 -1.66
N LEU A 371 -7.66 8.61 -0.80
CA LEU A 371 -8.11 7.37 -0.15
C LEU A 371 -9.28 7.62 0.80
N GLU A 372 -9.39 8.82 1.39
CA GLU A 372 -10.51 9.27 2.20
C GLU A 372 -11.84 9.38 1.45
N SER A 373 -11.84 9.27 0.12
CA SER A 373 -13.11 9.14 -0.62
C SER A 373 -13.80 7.81 -0.31
N SER A 374 -13.03 6.78 0.08
CA SER A 374 -13.56 5.47 0.46
C SER A 374 -14.56 5.58 1.61
N MET A 375 -15.70 4.89 1.48
CA MET A 375 -16.82 5.00 2.43
C MET A 375 -16.48 4.68 3.89
N ASN A 376 -15.43 3.88 4.12
CA ASN A 376 -14.96 3.41 5.41
C ASN A 376 -13.68 4.11 5.89
N VAL A 377 -13.16 5.11 5.16
CA VAL A 377 -11.88 5.75 5.49
C VAL A 377 -12.08 7.23 5.82
N SER A 378 -11.44 7.67 6.90
CA SER A 378 -11.38 9.06 7.33
C SER A 378 -9.93 9.54 7.39
N ARG A 379 -9.70 10.84 7.20
CA ARG A 379 -8.38 11.47 7.36
C ARG A 379 -8.28 12.18 8.70
N LEU A 380 -7.16 12.04 9.39
CA LEU A 380 -6.80 12.77 10.59
C LEU A 380 -5.45 13.46 10.39
N LYS A 381 -5.28 14.65 10.97
CA LYS A 381 -3.95 15.23 11.09
C LYS A 381 -3.10 14.36 12.02
N ARG A 382 -1.80 14.28 11.76
CA ARG A 382 -0.86 13.60 12.66
C ARG A 382 -0.81 14.31 14.01
N SER A 383 -1.47 13.72 15.01
CA SER A 383 -1.55 14.22 16.39
C SER A 383 -1.93 13.08 17.33
N ASP A 384 -1.16 12.88 18.39
CA ASP A 384 -1.48 11.87 19.41
C ASP A 384 -2.86 12.11 20.03
N ASP A 385 -3.22 13.36 20.32
CA ASP A 385 -4.52 13.70 20.92
C ASP A 385 -5.69 13.28 20.01
N LEU A 386 -5.58 13.49 18.71
CA LEU A 386 -6.62 13.09 17.75
C LEU A 386 -6.75 11.57 17.67
N ILE A 387 -5.64 10.85 17.59
CA ILE A 387 -5.62 9.38 17.53
C ILE A 387 -6.15 8.79 18.84
N ILE A 388 -5.72 9.31 20.00
CA ILE A 388 -6.16 8.87 21.33
C ILE A 388 -7.66 9.14 21.54
N ASN A 389 -8.18 10.24 21.00
CA ASN A 389 -9.62 10.51 21.02
C ASN A 389 -10.39 9.44 20.23
N VAL A 390 -9.93 9.09 19.03
CA VAL A 390 -10.54 8.01 18.24
C VAL A 390 -10.46 6.68 18.99
N ILE A 391 -9.30 6.33 19.58
CA ILE A 391 -9.16 5.13 20.43
C ILE A 391 -10.24 5.13 21.51
N SER A 392 -10.37 6.25 22.25
CA SER A 392 -11.34 6.37 23.34
C SER A 392 -12.78 6.18 22.88
N GLN A 393 -13.15 6.74 21.72
CA GLN A 393 -14.47 6.55 21.12
C GLN A 393 -14.72 5.07 20.78
N ARG A 394 -13.73 4.40 20.19
CA ARG A 394 -13.83 2.99 19.76
C ARG A 394 -13.90 2.00 20.91
N LEU A 395 -13.26 2.31 22.04
CA LEU A 395 -13.36 1.52 23.27
C LEU A 395 -14.69 1.76 24.01
N SER A 396 -15.22 2.99 23.97
CA SER A 396 -16.47 3.33 24.68
C SER A 396 -17.74 2.72 24.07
N GLY A 397 -17.61 2.08 22.90
CA GLY A 397 -18.71 1.58 22.08
C GLY A 397 -19.51 2.73 21.42
N TYR A 398 -20.26 2.41 20.36
CA TYR A 398 -21.26 3.32 19.80
C TYR A 398 -22.42 3.48 20.80
N LYS A 399 -22.25 4.31 21.83
CA LYS A 399 -23.35 4.68 22.72
C LYS A 399 -24.42 5.48 22.01
#